data_AF-A0AAU4KV64-F1
#
_entry.id   AF-A0AAU4KV64-F1
#
_cell.length_a   1.000
_cell.length_b   1.000
_cell.length_c   1.000
_cell.angle_alpha   90.00
_cell.angle_beta   90.00
_cell.angle_gamma   90.00
#
_symmetry.space_group_name_H-M   'P 1'
#
loop_
_entity.id
_entity.type
_entity.pdbx_description
1 polymer ?
#
loop_
_entity_poly.entity_id
_entity_poly.type
_entity_poly.pdbx_seq_one_letter_code
_entity_poly.pdbx_strand_id
1 'polypeptide(L)'
;MRSPPLQAASARSAALAHLARHARADALPAHLRSCQCRAQGCSWHLRHRGCAGPVLLALTRDRSGRAWRLSDTCAACAAATNHTAVVPATLLAPRQPEYAGRRPKPLGGPAERTRVREMLTYLSAVLPQFTSPAARLLALQCALRADTGGYVRLPRGLLRGMRLRGRTELWEELEHADWLRRTVGRHPYVEARLLDAALLSQQDSRARARAAQWAMRPTPLAVPAGLPPAVRLTALALASHTSDDACSTDLKVLARLCGHSPQQTAELLDRLVASHALTAWRHNRETDEVFWWLPPPAWAGHQQGPSGRPPTL
;
A
#
# COMPACT_ATOMS: atom_id res chain seq x y z
N MET A 1 -1.07 9.26 -49.01
CA MET A 1 -2.31 9.69 -48.32
C MET A 1 -1.93 10.31 -46.97
N ARG A 2 -1.99 11.64 -46.84
CA ARG A 2 -1.74 12.37 -45.58
C ARG A 2 -3.07 12.51 -44.83
N SER A 3 -3.19 11.96 -43.62
CA SER A 3 -4.36 12.22 -42.77
C SER A 3 -4.46 13.72 -42.47
N PRO A 4 -5.67 14.32 -42.52
CA PRO A 4 -5.81 15.77 -42.37
C PRO A 4 -5.44 16.21 -40.93
N PRO A 5 -4.71 17.33 -40.78
CA PRO A 5 -4.14 17.78 -39.51
C PRO A 5 -5.19 18.05 -38.41
N LEU A 6 -6.44 18.37 -38.79
CA LEU A 6 -7.56 18.56 -37.86
C LEU A 6 -8.04 17.26 -37.20
N GLN A 7 -8.04 16.15 -37.94
CA GLN A 7 -8.34 14.82 -37.36
C GLN A 7 -7.22 14.37 -36.43
N ALA A 8 -5.96 14.66 -36.78
CA ALA A 8 -4.81 14.37 -35.93
C ALA A 8 -4.81 15.21 -34.63
N ALA A 9 -5.19 16.50 -34.72
CA ALA A 9 -5.34 17.37 -33.55
C ALA A 9 -6.49 16.92 -32.64
N SER A 10 -7.64 16.54 -33.21
CA SER A 10 -8.78 16.00 -32.46
C SER A 10 -8.44 14.68 -31.76
N ALA A 11 -7.78 13.76 -32.47
CA ALA A 11 -7.30 12.50 -31.89
C ALA A 11 -6.28 12.71 -30.77
N ARG A 12 -5.35 13.67 -30.93
CA ARG A 12 -4.38 14.04 -29.89
C ARG A 12 -5.07 14.61 -28.65
N SER A 13 -6.05 15.50 -28.82
CA SER A 13 -6.82 16.06 -27.71
C SER A 13 -7.63 14.99 -26.98
N ALA A 14 -8.26 14.07 -27.70
CA ALA A 14 -8.97 12.94 -27.11
C ALA A 14 -8.03 12.01 -26.32
N ALA A 15 -6.85 11.71 -26.86
CA ALA A 15 -5.83 10.91 -26.18
C ALA A 15 -5.31 11.61 -24.91
N LEU A 16 -5.02 12.91 -24.97
CA LEU A 16 -4.57 13.69 -23.80
C LEU A 16 -5.67 13.76 -22.73
N ALA A 17 -6.92 13.97 -23.12
CA ALA A 17 -8.05 13.97 -22.19
C ALA A 17 -8.25 12.59 -21.54
N HIS A 18 -8.09 11.51 -22.31
CA HIS A 18 -8.11 10.14 -21.79
C HIS A 18 -6.97 9.90 -20.79
N LEU A 19 -5.74 10.27 -21.15
CA LEU A 19 -4.56 10.13 -20.27
C LEU A 19 -4.70 10.98 -19.00
N ALA A 20 -5.18 12.21 -19.09
CA ALA A 20 -5.41 13.08 -17.92
C ALA A 20 -6.51 12.52 -17.01
N ARG A 21 -7.57 11.93 -17.56
CA ARG A 21 -8.59 11.22 -16.78
C ARG A 21 -8.01 9.99 -16.11
N HIS A 22 -7.19 9.22 -16.82
CA HIS A 22 -6.53 8.05 -16.27
C HIS A 22 -5.57 8.41 -15.15
N ALA A 23 -4.74 9.44 -15.34
CA ALA A 23 -3.79 9.93 -14.35
C ALA A 23 -4.48 10.44 -13.07
N ARG A 24 -5.62 11.15 -13.20
CA ARG A 24 -6.42 11.60 -12.05
C ARG A 24 -7.00 10.44 -11.25
N ALA A 25 -7.56 9.43 -11.93
CA ALA A 25 -8.16 8.28 -11.26
C ALA A 25 -7.14 7.32 -10.63
N ASP A 26 -5.95 7.23 -11.24
CA ASP A 26 -4.85 6.39 -10.77
C ASP A 26 -3.93 7.12 -9.77
N ALA A 27 -4.20 8.39 -9.48
CA ALA A 27 -3.41 9.19 -8.55
C ALA A 27 -3.53 8.60 -7.13
N LEU A 28 -2.39 8.29 -6.53
CA LEU A 28 -2.32 8.03 -5.10
C LEU A 28 -1.99 9.31 -4.34
N PRO A 29 -2.49 9.51 -3.10
CA PRO A 29 -1.92 10.51 -2.20
C PRO A 29 -0.40 10.39 -2.15
N ALA A 30 0.34 11.51 -2.17
CA ALA A 30 1.81 11.50 -2.23
C ALA A 30 2.44 10.59 -1.17
N HIS A 31 1.84 10.56 0.01
CA HIS A 31 2.27 9.72 1.10
C HIS A 31 2.08 8.21 0.79
N LEU A 32 1.11 7.77 0.01
CA LEU A 32 0.97 6.35 -0.37
C LEU A 32 1.89 5.93 -1.54
N ARG A 33 2.68 6.84 -2.12
CA ARG A 33 3.52 6.54 -3.27
C ARG A 33 4.86 5.96 -2.84
N SER A 34 5.33 4.98 -3.60
CA SER A 34 6.68 4.44 -3.47
C SER A 34 7.32 4.35 -4.84
N CYS A 35 8.63 4.60 -4.89
CA CYS A 35 9.33 4.45 -6.15
C CYS A 35 9.37 2.97 -6.57
N GLN A 36 8.88 2.67 -7.77
CA GLN A 36 8.73 1.29 -8.24
C GLN A 36 10.00 0.67 -8.83
N CYS A 37 11.03 1.47 -9.18
CA CYS A 37 12.29 0.97 -9.76
C CYS A 37 13.21 0.28 -8.72
N ARG A 38 13.20 0.76 -7.46
CA ARG A 38 13.91 0.21 -6.27
C ARG A 38 15.39 -0.18 -6.40
N ALA A 39 16.09 0.28 -7.44
CA ALA A 39 17.54 0.19 -7.60
C ALA A 39 18.15 -1.17 -7.22
N GLN A 40 17.71 -2.26 -7.86
CA GLN A 40 18.57 -3.36 -8.33
C GLN A 40 17.90 -4.02 -9.54
N GLY A 41 18.56 -4.02 -10.70
CA GLY A 41 18.12 -4.75 -11.90
C GLY A 41 16.86 -4.23 -12.62
N CYS A 42 16.40 -3.01 -12.35
CA CYS A 42 15.19 -2.50 -13.02
C CYS A 42 15.44 -2.21 -14.50
N SER A 43 14.71 -2.89 -15.39
CA SER A 43 14.80 -2.74 -16.85
C SER A 43 14.19 -1.44 -17.39
N TRP A 44 13.64 -0.59 -16.52
CA TRP A 44 12.90 0.60 -16.91
C TRP A 44 13.84 1.74 -17.35
N HIS A 45 15.01 1.84 -16.73
CA HIS A 45 15.98 2.89 -16.99
C HIS A 45 17.39 2.31 -17.12
N LEU A 46 18.30 3.09 -17.69
CA LEU A 46 19.73 2.80 -17.65
C LEU A 46 20.24 2.85 -16.21
N ARG A 47 21.43 2.28 -15.95
CA ARG A 47 22.05 2.35 -14.61
C ARG A 47 22.22 3.81 -14.19
N HIS A 48 21.77 4.15 -12.98
CA HIS A 48 21.97 5.45 -12.33
C HIS A 48 22.27 5.24 -10.84
N ARG A 49 22.59 6.32 -10.12
CA ARG A 49 23.10 6.28 -8.73
C ARG A 49 22.10 5.81 -7.66
N GLY A 50 20.90 5.36 -8.05
CA GLY A 50 19.89 4.80 -7.14
C GLY A 50 18.68 5.70 -6.94
N CYS A 51 17.69 5.23 -6.17
CA CYS A 51 16.45 5.96 -5.97
C CYS A 51 16.67 7.20 -5.08
N ALA A 52 16.40 8.40 -5.60
CA ALA A 52 16.51 9.65 -4.84
C ALA A 52 15.44 10.68 -5.25
N GLY A 53 15.09 11.56 -4.31
CA GLY A 53 14.11 12.62 -4.49
C GLY A 53 12.65 12.21 -4.26
N PRO A 54 11.71 13.16 -4.38
CA PRO A 54 10.28 12.91 -4.13
C PRO A 54 9.71 11.90 -5.12
N VAL A 55 8.73 11.10 -4.67
CA VAL A 55 8.02 10.15 -5.53
C VAL A 55 6.90 10.84 -6.30
N LEU A 56 7.04 10.87 -7.62
CA LEU A 56 6.16 11.52 -8.56
C LEU A 56 5.36 10.47 -9.34
N LEU A 57 4.21 10.87 -9.88
CA LEU A 57 3.51 10.03 -10.85
C LEU A 57 4.12 10.30 -12.23
N ALA A 58 4.67 9.27 -12.84
CA ALA A 58 5.33 9.35 -14.14
C ALA A 58 4.54 8.56 -15.19
N LEU A 59 4.34 9.17 -16.34
CA LEU A 59 3.77 8.54 -17.53
C LEU A 59 4.90 8.17 -18.48
N THR A 60 5.12 6.88 -18.69
CA THR A 60 6.17 6.36 -19.57
C THR A 60 5.55 5.72 -20.79
N ARG A 61 5.99 6.15 -21.97
CA ARG A 61 5.58 5.52 -23.23
C ARG A 61 6.34 4.20 -23.41
N ASP A 62 5.64 3.15 -23.82
CA ASP A 62 6.29 1.88 -24.16
C ASP A 62 7.11 2.00 -25.45
N ARG A 63 8.00 1.02 -25.70
CA ARG A 63 8.86 1.02 -26.89
C ARG A 63 8.08 0.89 -28.20
N SER A 64 6.92 0.24 -28.18
CA SER A 64 6.05 0.12 -29.36
C SER A 64 5.35 1.45 -29.71
N GLY A 65 5.33 2.37 -28.75
CA GLY A 65 4.65 3.64 -28.84
C GLY A 65 3.13 3.56 -28.80
N ARG A 66 2.56 2.37 -28.55
CA ARG A 66 1.12 2.07 -28.55
C ARG A 66 0.52 2.08 -27.15
N ALA A 67 1.34 1.96 -26.11
CA ALA A 67 0.89 1.93 -24.73
C ALA A 67 1.62 2.95 -23.86
N TRP A 68 0.92 3.43 -22.84
CA TRP A 68 1.49 4.28 -21.81
C TRP A 68 1.30 3.61 -20.46
N ARG A 69 2.35 3.65 -19.64
CA ARG A 69 2.37 3.14 -18.27
C ARG A 69 2.42 4.29 -17.30
N LEU A 70 1.50 4.30 -16.34
CA LEU A 70 1.58 5.14 -15.15
C LEU A 70 2.29 4.38 -14.02
N SER A 71 3.37 4.97 -13.51
CA SER A 71 4.16 4.43 -12.40
C SER A 71 4.54 5.51 -11.40
N ASP A 72 4.58 5.14 -10.12
CA ASP A 72 5.17 6.00 -9.09
C ASP A 72 6.70 5.83 -9.14
N THR A 73 7.42 6.91 -9.44
CA THR A 73 8.88 6.90 -9.56
C THR A 73 9.47 8.12 -8.85
N CYS A 74 10.59 7.94 -8.16
CA CYS A 74 11.34 9.06 -7.60
C CYS A 74 11.85 9.97 -8.73
N ALA A 75 12.13 11.23 -8.40
CA ALA A 75 12.63 12.21 -9.36
C ALA A 75 13.85 11.69 -10.13
N ALA A 76 14.80 11.03 -9.47
CA ALA A 76 15.96 10.43 -10.12
C ALA A 76 15.59 9.32 -11.13
N CYS A 77 14.72 8.38 -10.76
CA CYS A 77 14.26 7.33 -11.68
C CYS A 77 13.42 7.90 -12.83
N ALA A 78 12.61 8.94 -12.59
CA ALA A 78 11.84 9.59 -13.64
C ALA A 78 12.75 10.24 -14.69
N ALA A 79 13.82 10.90 -14.24
CA ALA A 79 14.81 11.52 -15.13
C ALA A 79 15.65 10.49 -15.91
N ALA A 80 15.93 9.33 -15.31
CA ALA A 80 16.72 8.27 -15.94
C ALA A 80 15.91 7.38 -16.92
N THR A 81 14.58 7.49 -16.93
CA THR A 81 13.70 6.66 -17.77
C THR A 81 13.42 7.37 -19.09
N ASN A 82 13.73 6.72 -20.21
CA ASN A 82 13.47 7.28 -21.54
C ASN A 82 11.97 7.37 -21.83
N HIS A 83 11.57 8.41 -22.57
CA HIS A 83 10.17 8.66 -22.97
C HIS A 83 9.20 8.74 -21.78
N THR A 84 9.69 9.26 -20.66
CA THR A 84 8.93 9.49 -19.44
C THR A 84 8.63 10.97 -19.27
N ALA A 85 7.38 11.28 -18.93
CA ALA A 85 6.97 12.61 -18.50
C ALA A 85 6.44 12.53 -17.07
N VAL A 86 6.84 13.49 -16.22
CA VAL A 86 6.22 13.66 -14.90
C VAL A 86 4.82 14.23 -15.10
N VAL A 87 3.82 13.61 -14.47
CA VAL A 87 2.46 14.15 -14.43
C VAL A 87 2.43 15.29 -13.42
N PRO A 88 2.16 16.55 -13.84
CA PRO A 88 2.12 17.68 -12.93
C PRO A 88 1.10 17.49 -11.81
N ALA A 89 1.45 17.92 -10.60
CA ALA A 89 0.53 17.86 -9.45
C ALA A 89 -0.78 18.63 -9.70
N THR A 90 -0.72 19.69 -10.51
CA THR A 90 -1.88 20.47 -10.97
C THR A 90 -2.89 19.63 -11.76
N LEU A 91 -2.45 18.59 -12.48
CA LEU A 91 -3.35 17.65 -13.15
C LEU A 91 -3.91 16.58 -12.21
N LEU A 92 -3.32 16.40 -11.02
CA LEU A 92 -3.67 15.35 -10.05
C LEU A 92 -4.53 15.86 -8.91
N ALA A 93 -4.57 17.17 -8.69
CA ALA A 93 -5.45 17.79 -7.73
C ALA A 93 -6.91 17.65 -8.20
N PRO A 94 -7.81 17.09 -7.38
CA PRO A 94 -9.22 17.45 -7.47
C PRO A 94 -9.30 18.97 -7.25
N ARG A 95 -10.15 19.69 -8.00
CA ARG A 95 -10.65 20.99 -7.52
C ARG A 95 -11.36 20.70 -6.20
N GLN A 96 -10.66 20.89 -5.08
CA GLN A 96 -11.33 20.91 -3.78
C GLN A 96 -12.03 22.26 -3.65
N PRO A 97 -13.29 22.31 -3.23
CA PRO A 97 -13.78 23.52 -2.58
C PRO A 97 -12.87 23.78 -1.39
N GLU A 98 -12.40 25.02 -1.26
CA GLU A 98 -11.62 25.52 -0.15
C GLU A 98 -12.42 25.38 1.16
N TYR A 99 -12.39 24.20 1.77
CA TYR A 99 -12.80 24.04 3.15
C TYR A 99 -11.57 24.31 4.03
N ALA A 100 -11.55 25.50 4.59
CA ALA A 100 -10.60 25.93 5.59
C ALA A 100 -10.49 24.90 6.73
N GLY A 101 -9.24 24.50 7.03
CA GLY A 101 -8.81 24.21 8.39
C GLY A 101 -9.53 23.09 9.16
N ARG A 102 -9.43 21.84 8.73
CA ARG A 102 -9.43 20.72 9.69
C ARG A 102 -8.25 19.80 9.44
N ARG A 103 -7.26 19.87 10.34
CA ARG A 103 -6.18 18.89 10.43
C ARG A 103 -6.83 17.49 10.52
N PRO A 104 -6.53 16.54 9.61
CA PRO A 104 -7.02 15.18 9.76
C PRO A 104 -6.57 14.65 11.11
N LYS A 105 -7.51 14.12 11.91
CA LYS A 105 -7.18 13.34 13.11
C LYS A 105 -6.20 12.24 12.70
N PRO A 106 -5.13 11.95 13.49
CA PRO A 106 -4.16 10.93 13.11
C PRO A 106 -4.87 9.62 12.73
N LEU A 107 -4.63 9.15 11.51
CA LEU A 107 -5.08 7.84 11.08
C LEU A 107 -4.32 6.80 11.90
N GLY A 108 -5.02 6.05 12.76
CA GLY A 108 -4.44 4.92 13.50
C GLY A 108 -4.67 4.91 15.00
N GLY A 109 -5.94 4.98 15.42
CA GLY A 109 -6.31 4.70 16.79
C GLY A 109 -6.42 3.19 17.06
N PRO A 110 -6.61 2.80 18.33
CA PRO A 110 -6.81 1.41 18.73
C PRO A 110 -7.95 0.71 17.98
N ALA A 111 -9.00 1.46 17.62
CA ALA A 111 -10.14 0.93 16.88
C ALA A 111 -9.76 0.44 15.47
N GLU A 112 -8.96 1.19 14.70
CA GLU A 112 -8.50 0.75 13.38
C GLU A 112 -7.59 -0.48 13.49
N ARG A 113 -6.70 -0.53 14.50
CA ARG A 113 -5.82 -1.68 14.76
C ARG A 113 -6.62 -2.94 15.07
N THR A 114 -7.56 -2.84 16.02
CA THR A 114 -8.45 -3.94 16.41
C THR A 114 -9.24 -4.44 15.21
N ARG A 115 -9.78 -3.54 14.38
CA ARG A 115 -10.55 -3.93 13.20
C ARG A 115 -9.72 -4.66 12.14
N VAL A 116 -8.47 -4.23 11.91
CA VAL A 116 -7.57 -4.96 11.02
C VAL A 116 -7.20 -6.31 11.59
N ARG A 117 -6.94 -6.41 12.90
CA ARG A 117 -6.67 -7.69 13.57
C ARG A 117 -7.85 -8.65 13.42
N GLU A 118 -9.06 -8.22 13.73
CA GLU A 118 -10.30 -8.99 13.53
C GLU A 118 -10.43 -9.49 12.09
N MET A 119 -10.20 -8.60 11.12
CA MET A 119 -10.31 -8.95 9.71
C MET A 119 -9.22 -9.94 9.27
N LEU A 120 -7.98 -9.78 9.73
CA LEU A 120 -6.90 -10.74 9.46
C LEU A 120 -7.23 -12.10 10.08
N THR A 121 -7.74 -12.14 11.31
CA THR A 121 -8.16 -13.38 11.98
C THR A 121 -9.28 -14.07 11.20
N TYR A 122 -10.30 -13.31 10.81
CA TYR A 122 -11.39 -13.83 9.97
C TYR A 122 -10.85 -14.38 8.63
N LEU A 123 -10.01 -13.63 7.92
CA LEU A 123 -9.40 -14.08 6.66
C LEU A 123 -8.55 -15.34 6.84
N SER A 124 -7.88 -15.48 7.99
CA SER A 124 -7.11 -16.68 8.30
C SER A 124 -7.97 -17.93 8.50
N ALA A 125 -9.26 -17.74 8.84
CA ALA A 125 -10.23 -18.82 9.02
C ALA A 125 -10.95 -19.17 7.71
N VAL A 126 -11.24 -18.18 6.85
CA VAL A 126 -12.01 -18.41 5.61
C VAL A 126 -11.14 -18.64 4.37
N LEU A 127 -9.93 -18.09 4.32
CA LEU A 127 -9.03 -18.30 3.18
C LEU A 127 -8.20 -19.57 3.37
N PRO A 128 -8.06 -20.40 2.32
CA PRO A 128 -7.16 -21.54 2.35
C PRO A 128 -5.73 -21.17 2.75
N GLN A 129 -5.02 -22.12 3.37
CA GLN A 129 -3.64 -21.89 3.82
C GLN A 129 -2.68 -21.61 2.65
N PHE A 130 -2.98 -22.13 1.45
CA PHE A 130 -2.20 -21.89 0.24
C PHE A 130 -2.45 -20.52 -0.40
N THR A 131 -3.44 -19.74 0.06
CA THR A 131 -3.70 -18.40 -0.48
C THR A 131 -2.49 -17.51 -0.21
N SER A 132 -1.90 -16.98 -1.28
CA SER A 132 -0.65 -16.24 -1.20
C SER A 132 -0.77 -15.00 -0.31
N PRO A 133 0.32 -14.50 0.30
CA PRO A 133 0.29 -13.28 1.11
C PRO A 133 -0.18 -12.06 0.32
N ALA A 134 0.13 -12.03 -0.98
CA ALA A 134 -0.32 -10.97 -1.87
C ALA A 134 -1.85 -11.01 -2.09
N ALA A 135 -2.42 -12.21 -2.26
CA ALA A 135 -3.86 -12.42 -2.34
C ALA A 135 -4.55 -12.13 -0.99
N ARG A 136 -3.95 -12.50 0.15
CA ARG A 136 -4.45 -12.15 1.49
C ARG A 136 -4.46 -10.64 1.74
N LEU A 137 -3.41 -9.92 1.33
CA LEU A 137 -3.38 -8.46 1.42
C LEU A 137 -4.44 -7.81 0.51
N LEU A 138 -4.67 -8.38 -0.68
CA LEU A 138 -5.74 -7.96 -1.57
C LEU A 138 -7.11 -8.20 -0.93
N ALA A 139 -7.34 -9.40 -0.39
CA ALA A 139 -8.57 -9.78 0.31
C ALA A 139 -8.86 -8.84 1.49
N LEU A 140 -7.84 -8.53 2.30
CA LEU A 140 -7.98 -7.55 3.39
C LEU A 140 -8.48 -6.19 2.89
N GLN A 141 -7.89 -5.66 1.81
CA GLN A 141 -8.33 -4.38 1.26
C GLN A 141 -9.71 -4.47 0.62
N CYS A 142 -10.08 -5.60 0.01
CA CYS A 142 -11.42 -5.84 -0.50
C CYS A 142 -12.45 -5.85 0.66
N ALA A 143 -12.19 -6.62 1.72
CA ALA A 143 -13.10 -6.75 2.86
C ALA A 143 -13.30 -5.43 3.61
N LEU A 144 -12.23 -4.63 3.77
CA LEU A 144 -12.30 -3.33 4.44
C LEU A 144 -12.86 -2.19 3.56
N ARG A 145 -12.92 -2.37 2.23
CA ARG A 145 -13.41 -1.35 1.30
C ARG A 145 -14.71 -1.73 0.59
N ALA A 146 -15.26 -2.90 0.88
CA ALA A 146 -16.56 -3.30 0.40
C ALA A 146 -17.65 -2.35 0.92
N ASP A 147 -18.66 -2.09 0.10
CA ASP A 147 -19.90 -1.47 0.55
C ASP A 147 -20.76 -2.47 1.34
N THR A 148 -21.98 -2.07 1.70
CA THR A 148 -22.94 -2.91 2.42
C THR A 148 -23.48 -4.05 1.56
N GLY A 149 -23.40 -3.96 0.23
CA GLY A 149 -23.78 -5.00 -0.71
C GLY A 149 -22.64 -5.97 -1.04
N GLY A 150 -21.46 -5.78 -0.45
CA GLY A 150 -20.28 -6.58 -0.73
C GLY A 150 -19.54 -6.20 -2.01
N TYR A 151 -19.91 -5.09 -2.66
CA TYR A 151 -19.22 -4.61 -3.84
C TYR A 151 -17.96 -3.85 -3.44
N VAL A 152 -16.88 -4.18 -4.12
CA VAL A 152 -15.56 -3.59 -3.92
C VAL A 152 -15.19 -2.81 -5.17
N ARG A 153 -14.79 -1.56 -4.99
CA ARG A 153 -14.20 -0.72 -6.04
C ARG A 153 -12.78 -0.33 -5.63
N LEU A 154 -11.78 -0.98 -6.23
CA LEU A 154 -10.37 -0.66 -5.96
C LEU A 154 -9.80 0.25 -7.06
N PRO A 155 -9.31 1.45 -6.71
CA PRO A 155 -8.56 2.27 -7.66
C PRO A 155 -7.29 1.56 -8.10
N ARG A 156 -6.95 1.60 -9.39
CA ARG A 156 -5.68 1.05 -9.89
C ARG A 156 -4.46 1.71 -9.27
N GLY A 157 -4.60 2.98 -8.84
CA GLY A 157 -3.62 3.65 -7.99
C GLY A 157 -3.32 2.86 -6.73
N LEU A 158 -4.35 2.44 -5.98
CA LEU A 158 -4.19 1.63 -4.77
C LEU A 158 -3.47 0.31 -5.04
N LEU A 159 -3.91 -0.44 -6.06
CA LEU A 159 -3.25 -1.69 -6.46
C LEU A 159 -1.78 -1.45 -6.85
N ARG A 160 -1.48 -0.33 -7.49
CA ARG A 160 -0.12 0.06 -7.86
C ARG A 160 0.72 0.38 -6.63
N GLY A 161 0.21 1.15 -5.67
CA GLY A 161 0.90 1.44 -4.40
C GLY A 161 1.13 0.18 -3.58
N MET A 162 0.23 -0.80 -3.69
CA MET A 162 0.42 -2.12 -3.07
C MET A 162 1.32 -3.07 -3.86
N ARG A 163 1.72 -2.70 -5.09
CA ARG A 163 2.44 -3.55 -6.05
C ARG A 163 1.69 -4.84 -6.43
N LEU A 164 0.37 -4.74 -6.48
CA LEU A 164 -0.54 -5.80 -6.93
C LEU A 164 -1.14 -5.51 -8.33
N ARG A 165 -0.83 -4.34 -8.92
CA ARG A 165 -1.32 -3.97 -10.25
C ARG A 165 -0.77 -4.93 -11.32
N GLY A 166 -1.68 -5.46 -12.15
CA GLY A 166 -1.34 -6.35 -13.27
C GLY A 166 -1.14 -7.81 -12.88
N ARG A 167 -1.34 -8.17 -11.61
CA ARG A 167 -1.25 -9.53 -11.10
C ARG A 167 -2.63 -10.19 -11.13
N THR A 168 -3.02 -10.75 -12.27
CA THR A 168 -4.34 -11.40 -12.45
C THR A 168 -4.47 -12.67 -11.62
N GLU A 169 -3.35 -13.36 -11.39
CA GLU A 169 -3.27 -14.60 -10.62
C GLU A 169 -3.80 -14.44 -9.19
N LEU A 170 -3.63 -13.26 -8.58
CA LEU A 170 -4.12 -13.00 -7.22
C LEU A 170 -5.65 -12.97 -7.15
N TRP A 171 -6.29 -12.55 -8.23
CA TRP A 171 -7.75 -12.54 -8.31
C TRP A 171 -8.28 -13.94 -8.58
N GLU A 172 -7.59 -14.70 -9.43
CA GLU A 172 -7.90 -16.10 -9.71
C GLU A 172 -7.75 -16.97 -8.47
N GLU A 173 -6.71 -16.76 -7.63
CA GLU A 173 -6.56 -17.42 -6.33
C GLU A 173 -7.78 -17.20 -5.42
N LEU A 174 -8.30 -15.97 -5.35
CA LEU A 174 -9.43 -15.62 -4.49
C LEU A 174 -10.79 -16.04 -5.07
N GLU A 175 -10.90 -16.08 -6.39
CA GLU A 175 -12.06 -16.66 -7.09
C GLU A 175 -12.11 -18.18 -6.93
N HIS A 176 -10.96 -18.86 -7.03
CA HIS A 176 -10.86 -20.30 -6.83
C HIS A 176 -11.15 -20.71 -5.38
N ALA A 177 -10.90 -19.82 -4.42
CA ALA A 177 -11.29 -19.99 -3.04
C ALA A 177 -12.77 -19.64 -2.77
N ASP A 178 -13.57 -19.35 -3.80
CA ASP A 178 -14.97 -18.90 -3.71
C ASP A 178 -15.17 -17.70 -2.76
N TRP A 179 -14.14 -16.89 -2.56
CA TRP A 179 -14.17 -15.79 -1.60
C TRP A 179 -14.66 -14.49 -2.23
N LEU A 180 -14.31 -14.26 -3.50
CA LEU A 180 -14.79 -13.14 -4.30
C LEU A 180 -15.11 -13.56 -5.73
N ARG A 181 -15.87 -12.73 -6.44
CA ARG A 181 -16.06 -12.82 -7.88
C ARG A 181 -15.72 -11.49 -8.55
N ARG A 182 -14.86 -11.48 -9.56
CA ARG A 182 -14.64 -10.27 -10.37
C ARG A 182 -15.92 -9.91 -11.12
N THR A 183 -16.23 -8.63 -11.18
CA THR A 183 -17.30 -8.10 -12.02
C THR A 183 -16.70 -7.36 -13.20
N VAL A 184 -17.46 -7.25 -14.30
CA VAL A 184 -17.02 -6.48 -15.46
C VAL A 184 -17.00 -4.99 -15.10
N GLY A 185 -15.85 -4.53 -14.61
CA GLY A 185 -15.66 -3.16 -14.17
C GLY A 185 -15.46 -2.20 -15.33
N ARG A 186 -16.04 -1.00 -15.21
CA ARG A 186 -15.69 0.12 -16.09
C ARG A 186 -14.37 0.75 -15.62
N HIS A 187 -13.52 1.08 -16.59
CA HIS A 187 -12.34 1.90 -16.35
C HIS A 187 -12.75 3.18 -15.59
N PRO A 188 -12.10 3.59 -14.49
CA PRO A 188 -10.72 3.27 -14.05
C PRO A 188 -10.57 2.31 -12.84
N TYR A 189 -11.64 1.64 -12.39
CA TYR A 189 -11.61 0.80 -11.19
C TYR A 189 -11.45 -0.69 -11.53
N VAL A 190 -10.97 -1.47 -10.57
CA VAL A 190 -11.17 -2.92 -10.55
C VAL A 190 -12.35 -3.20 -9.62
N GLU A 191 -13.35 -3.91 -10.14
CA GLU A 191 -14.58 -4.21 -9.42
C GLU A 191 -14.67 -5.71 -9.11
N ALA A 192 -15.11 -6.01 -7.90
CA ALA A 192 -15.35 -7.38 -7.44
C ALA A 192 -16.52 -7.39 -6.45
N ARG A 193 -17.14 -8.56 -6.28
CA ARG A 193 -18.17 -8.81 -5.29
C ARG A 193 -17.68 -9.87 -4.31
N LEU A 194 -17.74 -9.57 -3.01
CA LEU A 194 -17.49 -10.53 -1.95
C LEU A 194 -18.65 -11.53 -1.89
N LEU A 195 -18.32 -12.81 -1.70
CA LEU A 195 -19.31 -13.88 -1.67
C LEU A 195 -19.68 -14.30 -0.24
N ASP A 196 -18.86 -13.93 0.75
CA ASP A 196 -19.09 -14.31 2.15
C ASP A 196 -20.13 -13.42 2.85
N ALA A 197 -21.21 -14.04 3.31
CA ALA A 197 -22.32 -13.40 4.02
C ALA A 197 -21.93 -12.75 5.37
N ALA A 198 -20.91 -13.26 6.06
CA ALA A 198 -20.42 -12.70 7.32
C ALA A 198 -19.82 -11.29 7.14
N LEU A 199 -19.27 -10.99 5.96
CA LEU A 199 -18.79 -9.65 5.63
C LEU A 199 -19.91 -8.70 5.21
N LEU A 200 -21.01 -9.24 4.67
CA LEU A 200 -22.16 -8.46 4.22
C LEU A 200 -23.00 -7.93 5.38
N SER A 201 -23.01 -8.62 6.53
CA SER A 201 -23.77 -8.21 7.72
C SER A 201 -23.12 -7.06 8.50
N GLN A 202 -21.88 -6.66 8.17
CA GLN A 202 -21.17 -5.61 8.91
C GLN A 202 -21.57 -4.19 8.47
N GLN A 203 -22.15 -3.43 9.40
CA GLN A 203 -22.81 -2.15 9.07
C GLN A 203 -21.91 -0.89 9.05
N ASP A 204 -20.72 -0.92 9.68
CA ASP A 204 -19.89 0.30 9.79
C ASP A 204 -18.88 0.45 8.64
N SER A 205 -19.38 0.90 7.48
CA SER A 205 -18.55 1.17 6.28
C SER A 205 -17.48 2.26 6.51
N ARG A 206 -17.74 3.24 7.38
CA ARG A 206 -16.79 4.33 7.65
C ARG A 206 -15.62 3.85 8.52
N ALA A 207 -15.88 3.06 9.55
CA ALA A 207 -14.82 2.44 10.35
C ALA A 207 -13.95 1.51 9.50
N ARG A 208 -14.57 0.69 8.63
CA ARG A 208 -13.83 -0.17 7.69
C ARG A 208 -12.96 0.64 6.73
N ALA A 209 -13.47 1.74 6.17
CA ALA A 209 -12.67 2.60 5.30
C ALA A 209 -11.46 3.23 6.02
N ARG A 210 -11.62 3.64 7.29
CA ARG A 210 -10.50 4.12 8.12
C ARG A 210 -9.48 3.02 8.39
N ALA A 211 -9.93 1.82 8.74
CA ALA A 211 -9.08 0.65 8.92
C ALA A 211 -8.34 0.27 7.62
N ALA A 212 -9.00 0.33 6.46
CA ALA A 212 -8.38 0.10 5.15
C ALA A 212 -7.26 1.10 4.85
N GLN A 213 -7.47 2.36 5.24
CA GLN A 213 -6.49 3.42 5.10
C GLN A 213 -5.32 3.25 6.07
N TRP A 214 -5.58 2.88 7.32
CA TRP A 214 -4.55 2.56 8.29
C TRP A 214 -3.71 1.36 7.85
N ALA A 215 -4.33 0.31 7.31
CA ALA A 215 -3.64 -0.88 6.81
C ALA A 215 -2.62 -0.59 5.69
N MET A 216 -2.76 0.53 4.99
CA MET A 216 -1.78 0.96 3.98
C MET A 216 -0.50 1.53 4.60
N ARG A 217 -0.59 2.03 5.83
CA ARG A 217 0.50 2.67 6.59
C ARG A 217 0.29 2.41 8.08
N PRO A 218 0.49 1.16 8.52
CA PRO A 218 0.16 0.79 9.87
C PRO A 218 1.07 1.53 10.86
N THR A 219 0.49 2.20 11.83
CA THR A 219 1.24 2.79 12.96
C THR A 219 1.19 1.82 14.14
N PRO A 220 2.32 1.52 14.81
CA PRO A 220 3.59 2.25 14.75
C PRO A 220 4.63 1.78 13.71
N LEU A 221 4.39 0.67 12.99
CA LEU A 221 5.36 0.13 12.02
C LEU A 221 5.36 0.85 10.64
N ALA A 222 6.30 1.77 10.45
CA ALA A 222 6.51 2.40 9.15
C ALA A 222 7.29 1.48 8.18
N VAL A 223 6.56 0.68 7.39
CA VAL A 223 7.19 -0.19 6.39
C VAL A 223 7.44 0.58 5.09
N PRO A 224 8.66 0.55 4.52
CA PRO A 224 8.91 1.08 3.19
C PRO A 224 7.96 0.46 2.16
N ALA A 225 7.23 1.30 1.43
CA ALA A 225 6.06 0.94 0.61
C ALA A 225 6.34 0.09 -0.66
N GLY A 226 7.36 -0.74 -0.66
CA GLY A 226 7.59 -1.72 -1.70
C GLY A 226 8.50 -2.85 -1.29
N LEU A 227 8.60 -3.09 0.02
CA LEU A 227 8.92 -4.43 0.49
C LEU A 227 7.91 -5.42 -0.13
N PRO A 228 8.30 -6.69 -0.33
CA PRO A 228 7.42 -7.70 -0.88
C PRO A 228 6.07 -7.76 -0.13
N PRO A 229 4.96 -8.13 -0.80
CA PRO A 229 3.64 -8.22 -0.17
C PRO A 229 3.64 -9.07 1.12
N ALA A 230 4.42 -10.15 1.16
CA ALA A 230 4.62 -10.98 2.35
C ALA A 230 5.14 -10.16 3.54
N VAL A 231 6.25 -9.44 3.38
CA VAL A 231 6.85 -8.60 4.43
C VAL A 231 5.87 -7.51 4.88
N ARG A 232 5.11 -6.91 3.95
CA ARG A 232 4.09 -5.90 4.27
C ARG A 232 2.92 -6.48 5.06
N LEU A 233 2.47 -7.69 4.73
CA LEU A 233 1.41 -8.37 5.46
C LEU A 233 1.87 -8.77 6.86
N THR A 234 3.09 -9.29 7.01
CA THR A 234 3.70 -9.61 8.31
C THR A 234 3.80 -8.36 9.18
N ALA A 235 4.34 -7.26 8.66
CA ALA A 235 4.43 -6.02 9.43
C ALA A 235 3.07 -5.43 9.79
N LEU A 236 2.07 -5.58 8.91
CA LEU A 236 0.69 -5.19 9.21
C LEU A 236 0.10 -6.03 10.36
N ALA A 237 0.34 -7.35 10.35
CA ALA A 237 -0.06 -8.24 11.43
C ALA A 237 0.65 -7.86 12.74
N LEU A 238 1.95 -7.59 12.74
CA LEU A 238 2.65 -7.11 13.94
C LEU A 238 2.07 -5.79 14.45
N ALA A 239 1.82 -4.83 13.55
CA ALA A 239 1.30 -3.53 13.93
C ALA A 239 -0.11 -3.61 14.52
N SER A 240 -0.94 -4.56 14.08
CA SER A 240 -2.26 -4.79 14.65
C SER A 240 -2.20 -5.49 16.01
N HIS A 241 -1.09 -6.14 16.34
CA HIS A 241 -0.81 -6.78 17.64
C HIS A 241 0.06 -5.93 18.56
N THR A 242 0.58 -4.79 18.08
CA THR A 242 1.37 -3.87 18.88
C THR A 242 0.43 -2.98 19.70
N SER A 243 0.36 -3.24 21.00
CA SER A 243 -0.25 -2.33 21.98
C SER A 243 0.84 -1.45 22.63
N ASP A 244 0.42 -0.44 23.38
CA ASP A 244 1.35 0.47 24.04
C ASP A 244 2.15 -0.24 25.16
N ASP A 245 1.67 -1.38 25.67
CA ASP A 245 2.27 -2.13 26.79
C ASP A 245 2.94 -3.46 26.37
N ALA A 246 2.55 -4.07 25.23
CA ALA A 246 3.06 -5.38 24.83
C ALA A 246 3.16 -5.53 23.29
N CYS A 247 4.32 -6.05 22.86
CA CYS A 247 4.64 -6.40 21.47
C CYS A 247 4.86 -7.91 21.34
N SER A 248 3.87 -8.71 21.74
CA SER A 248 3.97 -10.16 21.67
C SER A 248 2.74 -10.83 21.06
N THR A 249 2.96 -11.98 20.43
CA THR A 249 1.91 -12.91 19.99
C THR A 249 2.52 -14.26 19.64
N ASP A 250 1.71 -15.29 19.48
CA ASP A 250 2.13 -16.64 19.08
C ASP A 250 2.64 -16.67 17.62
N LEU A 251 3.78 -17.33 17.39
CA LEU A 251 4.43 -17.43 16.07
C LEU A 251 3.52 -18.11 15.03
N LYS A 252 2.80 -19.17 15.41
CA LYS A 252 1.86 -19.89 14.54
C LYS A 252 0.63 -19.04 14.25
N VAL A 253 0.18 -18.22 15.20
CA VAL A 253 -0.89 -17.25 14.94
C VAL A 253 -0.44 -16.28 13.85
N LEU A 254 0.73 -15.64 13.99
CA LEU A 254 1.27 -14.74 12.95
C LEU A 254 1.42 -15.43 11.59
N ALA A 255 1.97 -16.65 11.59
CA ALA A 255 2.15 -17.45 10.39
C ALA A 255 0.80 -17.71 9.69
N ARG A 256 -0.22 -18.10 10.46
CA ARG A 256 -1.58 -18.36 9.95
C ARG A 256 -2.26 -17.10 9.40
N LEU A 257 -2.12 -15.96 10.09
CA LEU A 257 -2.67 -14.68 9.61
C LEU A 257 -2.08 -14.32 8.24
N CYS A 258 -0.78 -14.56 8.05
CA CYS A 258 -0.08 -14.19 6.82
C CYS A 258 -0.12 -15.23 5.70
N GLY A 259 -0.57 -16.47 5.98
CA GLY A 259 -0.51 -17.58 5.02
C GLY A 259 0.90 -18.12 4.82
N HIS A 260 1.67 -18.16 5.90
CA HIS A 260 3.07 -18.60 5.92
C HIS A 260 3.27 -19.77 6.88
N SER A 261 4.39 -20.46 6.74
CA SER A 261 4.91 -21.34 7.78
C SER A 261 5.60 -20.54 8.89
N PRO A 262 5.73 -21.07 10.12
CA PRO A 262 6.50 -20.44 11.19
C PRO A 262 7.94 -20.07 10.79
N GLN A 263 8.60 -20.93 10.01
CA GLN A 263 9.95 -20.72 9.51
C GLN A 263 10.03 -19.50 8.57
N GLN A 264 9.09 -19.41 7.61
CA GLN A 264 9.00 -18.26 6.73
C GLN A 264 8.69 -16.97 7.51
N THR A 265 7.87 -17.05 8.56
CA THR A 265 7.58 -15.90 9.42
C THR A 265 8.85 -15.38 10.09
N ALA A 266 9.73 -16.26 10.61
CA ALA A 266 11.02 -15.87 11.17
C ALA A 266 11.90 -15.13 10.15
N GLU A 267 12.04 -15.65 8.92
CA GLU A 267 12.80 -14.98 7.86
C GLU A 267 12.23 -13.60 7.49
N LEU A 268 10.91 -13.45 7.54
CA LEU A 268 10.25 -12.17 7.28
C LEU A 268 10.48 -11.17 8.42
N LEU A 269 10.57 -11.62 9.67
CA LEU A 269 10.95 -10.81 10.81
C LEU A 269 12.41 -10.32 10.69
N ASP A 270 13.33 -11.18 10.26
CA ASP A 270 14.71 -10.79 9.97
C ASP A 270 14.79 -9.71 8.87
N ARG A 271 13.98 -9.83 7.81
CA ARG A 271 13.88 -8.79 6.76
C ARG A 271 13.31 -7.48 7.29
N LEU A 272 12.44 -7.51 8.30
CA LEU A 272 11.92 -6.30 8.95
C LEU A 272 12.99 -5.62 9.81
N VAL A 273 13.84 -6.38 10.48
CA VAL A 273 15.02 -5.84 11.18
C VAL A 273 16.02 -5.24 10.18
N ALA A 274 16.34 -5.96 9.10
CA ALA A 274 17.25 -5.49 8.06
C ALA A 274 16.75 -4.24 7.30
N SER A 275 15.44 -3.99 7.32
CA SER A 275 14.84 -2.78 6.74
C SER A 275 14.58 -1.66 7.76
N HIS A 276 15.06 -1.83 8.99
CA HIS A 276 14.87 -0.91 10.13
C HIS A 276 13.40 -0.62 10.47
N ALA A 277 12.48 -1.51 10.07
CA ALA A 277 11.09 -1.46 10.51
C ALA A 277 10.92 -1.99 11.94
N LEU A 278 11.84 -2.87 12.36
CA LEU A 278 12.00 -3.39 13.71
C LEU A 278 13.44 -3.14 14.18
N THR A 279 13.63 -3.00 15.49
CA THR A 279 14.96 -2.98 16.12
C THR A 279 15.49 -4.41 16.27
N ALA A 280 14.65 -5.29 16.81
CA ALA A 280 14.96 -6.69 17.07
C ALA A 280 13.66 -7.49 17.23
N TRP A 281 13.79 -8.81 17.23
CA TRP A 281 12.72 -9.74 17.61
C TRP A 281 13.33 -10.95 18.34
N ARG A 282 12.52 -11.66 19.12
CA ARG A 282 12.90 -12.86 19.87
C ARG A 282 11.75 -13.86 19.86
N HIS A 283 12.08 -15.16 19.74
CA HIS A 283 11.12 -16.26 19.90
C HIS A 283 11.40 -17.00 21.21
N ASN A 284 10.39 -17.10 22.06
CA ASN A 284 10.39 -18.02 23.19
C ASN A 284 9.85 -19.38 22.71
N ARG A 285 10.73 -20.37 22.61
CA ARG A 285 10.35 -21.72 22.14
C ARG A 285 9.48 -22.48 23.15
N GLU A 286 9.51 -22.09 24.42
CA GLU A 286 8.72 -22.75 25.48
C GLU A 286 7.24 -22.35 25.38
N THR A 287 6.95 -21.06 25.13
CA THR A 287 5.58 -20.53 25.01
C THR A 287 5.12 -20.36 23.56
N ASP A 288 6.00 -20.60 22.58
CA ASP A 288 5.80 -20.30 21.16
C ASP A 288 5.52 -18.80 20.87
N GLU A 289 5.84 -17.92 21.82
CA GLU A 289 5.61 -16.49 21.72
C GLU A 289 6.76 -15.77 21.02
N VAL A 290 6.40 -14.83 20.16
CA VAL A 290 7.31 -13.90 19.50
C VAL A 290 7.17 -12.55 20.16
N PHE A 291 8.32 -11.96 20.49
CA PHE A 291 8.44 -10.59 20.97
C PHE A 291 9.16 -9.75 19.91
N TRP A 292 8.75 -8.50 19.73
CA TRP A 292 9.45 -7.57 18.84
C TRP A 292 9.59 -6.19 19.48
N TRP A 293 10.60 -5.45 19.03
CA TRP A 293 10.85 -4.09 19.49
C TRP A 293 10.86 -3.14 18.32
N LEU A 294 10.18 -2.01 18.50
CA LEU A 294 10.11 -0.95 17.51
C LEU A 294 11.34 -0.04 17.62
N PRO A 295 11.77 0.58 16.50
CA PRO A 295 12.75 1.66 16.58
C PRO A 295 12.18 2.81 17.43
N PRO A 296 13.01 3.48 18.25
CA PRO A 296 12.57 4.65 18.99
C PRO A 296 12.02 5.70 18.01
N PRO A 297 10.98 6.47 18.40
CA PRO A 297 10.46 7.52 17.55
C PRO A 297 11.62 8.46 17.19
N ALA A 298 11.83 8.68 15.89
CA ALA A 298 12.84 9.61 15.42
C ALA A 298 12.44 11.01 15.91
N TRP A 299 12.95 11.41 17.06
CA TRP A 299 12.85 12.76 17.57
C TRP A 299 13.52 13.65 16.52
N ALA A 300 12.73 14.47 15.84
CA ALA A 300 13.28 15.57 15.07
C ALA A 300 14.07 16.42 16.06
N GLY A 301 15.39 16.50 15.89
CA GLY A 301 16.29 17.22 16.76
C GLY A 301 15.78 18.63 17.05
N HIS A 302 15.22 18.83 18.25
CA HIS A 302 15.26 20.13 18.89
C HIS A 302 16.56 20.16 19.67
N GLN A 303 17.47 20.99 19.14
CA GLN A 303 18.67 21.42 19.83
C GLN A 303 18.26 21.93 21.23
N GLN A 304 18.58 21.17 22.27
CA GLN A 304 18.80 21.76 23.58
C GLN A 304 20.11 22.55 23.47
N GLY A 305 19.98 23.87 23.27
CA GLY A 305 21.10 24.77 23.52
C GLY A 305 21.45 24.71 25.01
N PRO A 306 22.74 24.73 25.39
CA PRO A 306 23.13 24.70 26.79
C PRO A 306 22.91 26.10 27.37
N SER A 307 21.76 26.35 28.00
CA SER A 307 21.64 27.53 28.87
C SER A 307 22.20 27.18 30.24
N GLY A 308 23.53 27.18 30.34
CA GLY A 308 24.20 27.38 31.61
C GLY A 308 23.90 28.78 32.12
N ARG A 309 23.39 28.88 33.34
CA ARG A 309 23.50 30.08 34.15
C ARG A 309 23.95 29.64 35.56
N PRO A 310 25.11 30.09 36.05
CA PRO A 310 25.54 29.77 37.41
C PRO A 310 24.70 30.58 38.42
N PRO A 311 24.58 30.09 39.66
CA PRO A 311 23.94 30.85 40.73
C PRO A 311 24.83 32.02 41.15
N THR A 312 24.24 33.20 41.26
CA THR A 312 24.81 34.34 41.98
C THR A 312 24.15 34.43 43.35
N LEU A 313 25.00 34.34 44.38
CA LEU A 313 24.92 34.75 45.80
C LEU A 313 23.53 34.90 46.42
#